data_AF-A0A8J7XAR9-F1
#
_entry.id   AF-A0A8J7XAR9-F1
#
_cell.length_a   1.000
_cell.length_b   1.000
_cell.length_c   1.000
_cell.angle_alpha   90.00
_cell.angle_beta   90.00
_cell.angle_gamma   90.00
#
_symmetry.space_group_name_H-M   'P 1'
#
loop_
_entity.id
_entity.type
_entity.pdbx_description
1 polymer ?
#
loop_
_entity_poly.entity_id
_entity_poly.type
_entity_poly.pdbx_seq_one_letter_code
_entity_poly.pdbx_strand_id
1 'polypeptide(L)' 'MEPYVALLGIFLVILGIVAFFIPALARVINFPGNEKIKSIAVIIVGIIVLLLGYFYF' A
#
# COMPACT_ATOMS: atom_id res chain seq x y z
N MET A 1 -7.23 9.51 -17.52
CA MET A 1 -7.26 8.91 -16.18
C MET A 1 -7.77 7.50 -16.30
N GLU A 2 -6.88 6.51 -16.23
CA GLU A 2 -7.31 5.11 -16.13
C GLU A 2 -7.71 4.81 -14.68
N PRO A 3 -9.02 4.78 -14.36
CA PRO A 3 -9.50 4.82 -12.98
C PRO A 3 -9.03 3.62 -12.14
N TYR A 4 -8.66 2.53 -12.81
CA TYR A 4 -8.23 1.29 -12.19
C TYR A 4 -6.87 1.39 -11.50
N VAL A 5 -5.94 2.23 -12.00
CA VAL A 5 -4.61 2.39 -11.38
C VAL A 5 -4.74 3.17 -10.07
N ALA A 6 -5.55 4.23 -10.06
CA ALA A 6 -5.84 5.01 -8.86
C ALA A 6 -6.57 4.17 -7.80
N LEU A 7 -7.53 3.33 -8.22
CA LEU A 7 -8.23 2.38 -7.33
C LEU A 7 -7.27 1.38 -6.69
N LEU A 8 -6.31 0.84 -7.45
CA LEU A 8 -5.25 -0.03 -6.93
C LEU A 8 -4.36 0.67 -5.90
N GLY A 9 -3.97 1.91 -6.16
CA GLY A 9 -3.20 2.74 -5.23
C GLY A 9 -3.95 2.97 -3.91
N ILE A 10 -5.22 3.36 -3.99
CA ILE A 10 -6.09 3.55 -2.81
C ILE A 10 -6.22 2.24 -2.02
N PHE A 11 -6.45 1.12 -2.69
CA PHE A 11 -6.56 -0.19 -2.06
C PHE A 11 -5.27 -0.57 -1.31
N LEU A 12 -4.10 -0.36 -1.92
CA LEU A 12 -2.81 -0.62 -1.28
C LEU A 12 -2.58 0.26 -0.05
N VAL A 13 -2.96 1.55 -0.11
CA VAL A 13 -2.86 2.45 1.05
C VAL A 13 -3.76 1.96 2.19
N ILE A 14 -5.02 1.61 1.89
CA ILE A 14 -5.95 1.09 2.90
C ILE A 14 -5.41 -0.23 3.48
N LEU A 15 -4.94 -1.15 2.65
CA LEU A 15 -4.33 -2.41 3.08
C LEU A 15 -3.15 -2.16 4.03
N GLY A 16 -2.26 -1.23 3.67
CA GLY A 16 -1.11 -0.85 4.49
C GLY A 16 -1.50 -0.23 5.84
N ILE A 17 -2.52 0.63 5.86
CA ILE A 17 -3.05 1.22 7.11
C ILE A 17 -3.66 0.12 7.99
N VAL A 18 -4.52 -0.74 7.44
CA VAL A 18 -5.16 -1.81 8.22
C VAL A 18 -4.11 -2.82 8.72
N ALA A 19 -3.12 -3.17 7.89
CA ALA A 19 -2.00 -4.02 8.29
C ALA A 19 -1.09 -3.38 9.35
N PHE A 20 -1.08 -2.05 9.48
CA PHE A 20 -0.35 -1.37 10.55
C PHE A 20 -1.01 -1.61 11.92
N PHE A 21 -2.34 -1.63 11.98
CA PHE A 21 -3.08 -1.89 13.22
C PHE A 21 -3.31 -3.39 13.49
N ILE A 22 -3.30 -4.22 12.45
CA ILE A 22 -3.52 -5.67 12.54
C ILE A 22 -2.26 -6.41 12.04
N PRO A 23 -1.33 -6.79 12.94
CA PRO A 23 -0.06 -7.43 12.57
C PRO A 23 -0.24 -8.73 11.80
N ALA A 24 -1.34 -9.45 12.01
CA ALA A 24 -1.65 -10.68 11.29
C ALA A 24 -1.75 -10.45 9.77
N LEU A 25 -2.26 -9.29 9.33
CA LEU A 25 -2.32 -8.92 7.92
C LEU A 25 -0.95 -8.51 7.38
N ALA A 26 -0.09 -7.92 8.22
CA ALA A 26 1.29 -7.60 7.84
C ALA A 26 2.14 -8.84 7.53
N ARG A 27 1.75 -10.02 8.00
CA ARG A 27 2.42 -11.30 7.68
C ARG A 27 2.21 -11.76 6.24
N VAL A 28 1.12 -11.32 5.60
CA VAL A 28 0.85 -11.57 4.18
C VAL A 28 1.89 -10.83 3.31
N ILE A 29 2.43 -9.73 3.81
CA ILE A 29 3.46 -8.94 3.15
C ILE A 29 4.82 -9.58 3.42
N ASN A 30 5.36 -10.25 2.40
CA ASN A 30 6.65 -10.93 2.48
C ASN A 30 7.82 -9.93 2.29
N PHE A 31 8.00 -9.03 3.25
CA PHE A 31 9.09 -8.05 3.28
C PHE A 31 9.96 -8.26 4.53
N PRO A 32 11.29 -8.10 4.47
CA PRO A 32 12.15 -8.20 5.66
C PRO A 32 11.88 -7.06 6.64
N GLY A 33 11.99 -7.35 7.94
CA GLY A 33 11.83 -6.36 9.01
C GLY A 33 10.59 -6.56 9.89
N ASN A 34 10.36 -5.59 10.79
CA ASN A 34 9.25 -5.62 11.75
C ASN A 34 7.91 -5.37 11.03
N GLU A 35 6.83 -5.99 11.51
CA GLU A 35 5.46 -5.90 10.99
C GLU A 35 5.04 -4.44 10.72
N LYS A 36 5.39 -3.51 11.62
CA LYS A 36 5.12 -2.06 11.43
C LYS A 36 5.85 -1.47 10.21
N ILE A 37 7.12 -1.86 10.00
CA ILE A 37 7.93 -1.39 8.87
C ILE A 37 7.36 -1.95 7.56
N LYS A 38 6.91 -3.22 7.55
CA LYS A 38 6.27 -3.84 6.39
C LYS A 38 5.00 -3.08 5.99
N SER A 39 4.17 -2.74 6.97
CA SER A 39 2.93 -1.98 6.73
C SER A 39 3.21 -0.57 6.21
N ILE A 40 4.21 0.13 6.78
CA ILE A 40 4.66 1.43 6.27
C ILE A 40 5.17 1.32 4.82
N ALA A 41 5.95 0.30 4.50
CA ALA A 41 6.45 0.10 3.14
C ALA A 41 5.30 -0.07 2.13
N VAL A 42 4.25 -0.81 2.49
CA VAL A 42 3.06 -0.96 1.64
C VAL A 42 2.29 0.34 1.48
N ILE A 43 2.16 1.15 2.54
CA ILE A 43 1.57 2.49 2.44
C ILE A 43 2.36 3.35 1.44
N ILE A 44 3.68 3.36 1.54
CA ILE A 44 4.55 4.13 0.63
C ILE A 44 4.36 3.66 -0.82
N VAL A 45 4.37 2.35 -1.07
CA VAL A 45 4.13 1.79 -2.41
C VAL A 45 2.74 2.19 -2.93
N GLY A 46 1.71 2.11 -2.09
CA GLY A 46 0.36 2.55 -2.45
C GLY A 46 0.30 4.02 -2.84
N ILE A 47 0.96 4.91 -2.09
CA ILE A 47 1.05 6.34 -2.41
C ILE A 47 1.77 6.56 -3.75
N ILE A 48 2.88 5.87 -3.99
CA ILE A 48 3.62 5.98 -5.27
C ILE A 48 2.72 5.54 -6.43
N VAL A 49 2.01 4.43 -6.31
CA VAL A 49 1.06 3.96 -7.34
C VAL A 49 -0.05 4.98 -7.58
N LEU A 50 -0.56 5.60 -6.52
CA LEU A 50 -1.60 6.63 -6.59
C LEU A 50 -1.08 7.89 -7.32
N LEU A 51 0.15 8.33 -7.00
CA LEU A 51 0.79 9.45 -7.69
C LEU A 51 1.06 9.12 -9.16
N LEU A 52 1.56 7.93 -9.47
CA LEU A 52 1.76 7.49 -10.85
C LEU A 52 0.43 7.45 -11.62
N GLY A 53 -0.63 6.92 -11.00
CA GLY A 53 -1.98 6.93 -11.57
C GLY A 53 -2.55 8.33 -11.79
N TYR A 54 -2.12 9.33 -10.99
CA TYR A 54 -2.55 10.73 -11.16
C TYR A 54 -1.74 11.49 -12.21
N PHE A 55 -0.43 11.28 -12.27
CA PHE A 55 0.46 12.04 -13.15
C PHE A 55 0.65 11.44 -14.55
N TYR A 56 0.59 10.12 -14.68
CA TYR A 56 0.90 9.44 -15.95
C TYR A 56 -0.33 8.89 -16.68
N PHE A 57 -1.51 8.80 -16.02
CA PHE A 57 -2.69 8.14 -16.57
C PHE A 57 -3.92 9.03 -16.55
#